data_AF-A0A414RDL9-F1
#
_entry.id   AF-A0A414RDL9-F1
#
_cell.length_a   1.000
_cell.length_b   1.000
_cell.length_c   1.000
_cell.angle_alpha   90.00
_cell.angle_beta   90.00
_cell.angle_gamma   90.00
#
_symmetry.space_group_name_H-M   'P 1'
#
loop_
_entity.id
_entity.type
_entity.pdbx_description
1 polymer ?
#
loop_
_entity_poly.entity_id
_entity_poly.type
_entity_poly.pdbx_seq_one_letter_code
_entity_poly.pdbx_strand_id
1 'polypeptide(L)'
;MTQNRIDWIDYSKTILIIFVVLAHCPFIPSVLDVLICGFHMPAFFIISGYLHRCQSDNYNCIKKNFKRLIIPALLFSVLCYVFWLLKFLMNNDYSFNECILKPILGLFIYDRNVATQYVGLSGFWWYYFYASCCLILRCTSLNVVDL
;
A
#
# COMPACT_ATOMS: atom_id res chain seq x y z
N MET A 1 11.70 -14.54 27.82
CA MET A 1 11.00 -15.49 26.93
C MET A 1 11.54 -15.29 25.52
N THR A 2 12.36 -16.22 25.03
CA THR A 2 12.86 -16.19 23.65
C THR A 2 11.68 -16.41 22.72
N GLN A 3 11.17 -15.31 22.15
CA GLN A 3 10.22 -15.39 21.04
C GLN A 3 10.90 -16.20 19.93
N ASN A 4 10.37 -17.38 19.61
CA ASN A 4 10.82 -18.15 18.45
C ASN A 4 10.51 -17.32 17.20
N ARG A 5 11.51 -16.52 16.77
CA ARG A 5 11.50 -15.82 15.50
C ARG A 5 11.43 -16.89 14.42
N ILE A 6 10.61 -16.64 13.41
CA ILE A 6 10.42 -17.57 12.32
C ILE A 6 11.35 -17.11 11.19
N ASP A 7 12.53 -17.74 11.09
CA ASP A 7 13.60 -17.26 10.22
C ASP A 7 13.17 -17.16 8.74
N TRP A 8 12.36 -18.11 8.25
CA TRP A 8 11.87 -18.08 6.86
C TRP A 8 11.01 -16.85 6.54
N ILE A 9 10.30 -16.31 7.53
CA ILE A 9 9.49 -15.09 7.37
C ILE A 9 10.40 -13.87 7.23
N ASP A 10 11.46 -13.81 8.02
CA ASP A 10 12.40 -12.69 8.00
C ASP A 10 13.21 -12.69 6.69
N TYR A 11 13.62 -13.86 6.18
CA TYR A 11 14.21 -13.97 4.83
C TYR A 11 13.23 -13.55 3.73
N SER A 12 11.98 -13.99 3.82
CA SER A 12 10.95 -13.66 2.82
C SER A 12 10.68 -12.16 2.76
N LYS A 13 10.55 -11.49 3.91
CA LYS A 13 10.40 -10.01 3.96
C LYS A 13 11.60 -9.31 3.34
N THR A 14 12.81 -9.81 3.60
CA THR A 14 14.04 -9.22 3.04
C THR A 14 14.04 -9.28 1.51
N ILE A 15 13.66 -10.42 0.94
CA ILE A 15 13.52 -10.58 -0.53
C ILE A 15 12.47 -9.61 -1.09
N LEU A 16 11.34 -9.46 -0.41
CA LEU A 16 10.30 -8.54 -0.83
C LEU A 16 10.75 -7.07 -0.79
N ILE A 17 11.56 -6.67 0.20
CA ILE A 17 12.16 -5.32 0.23
C ILE A 17 13.11 -5.12 -0.95
N ILE A 18 13.91 -6.13 -1.31
CA ILE A 18 14.79 -6.06 -2.50
C ILE A 18 13.95 -5.84 -3.77
N PHE A 19 12.81 -6.51 -3.89
CA PHE A 19 11.88 -6.32 -5.01
C PHE A 19 11.29 -4.91 -5.08
N VAL A 20 11.03 -4.25 -3.94
CA VAL A 20 10.63 -2.83 -3.92
C VAL A 20 11.73 -1.96 -4.53
N VAL A 21 12.98 -2.17 -4.13
CA VAL A 21 14.12 -1.40 -4.65
C VAL A 21 14.30 -1.62 -6.15
N LEU A 22 14.14 -2.86 -6.62
CA LEU A 22 14.21 -3.19 -8.05
C LEU A 22 13.07 -2.53 -8.84
N ALA A 23 11.84 -2.56 -8.36
CA ALA A 23 10.69 -1.93 -9.02
C ALA A 23 10.89 -0.42 -9.23
N HIS A 24 11.57 0.26 -8.31
CA HIS A 24 11.88 1.69 -8.40
C HIS A 24 13.17 2.01 -9.16
N CYS A 25 13.89 1.01 -9.68
CA CYS A 25 15.09 1.23 -10.46
C CYS A 25 14.73 1.70 -11.89
N PRO A 26 15.21 2.88 -12.34
CA PRO A 26 14.78 3.47 -13.62
C PRO A 26 15.22 2.67 -14.86
N PHE A 27 16.12 1.71 -14.70
CA PHE A 27 16.65 0.89 -15.79
C PHE A 27 15.83 -0.39 -16.06
N ILE A 28 14.79 -0.67 -15.28
CA ILE A 28 13.97 -1.87 -15.45
C ILE A 28 12.84 -1.62 -16.48
N PRO A 29 12.61 -2.54 -17.43
CA PRO A 29 11.50 -2.41 -18.38
C PRO A 29 10.15 -2.42 -17.67
N SER A 30 9.22 -1.63 -18.17
CA SER A 30 7.89 -1.40 -17.56
C SER A 30 7.08 -2.68 -17.31
N VAL A 31 7.29 -3.73 -18.10
CA VAL A 31 6.64 -5.04 -17.92
C VAL A 31 7.15 -5.75 -16.66
N LEU A 32 8.45 -5.70 -16.41
CA LEU A 32 9.04 -6.28 -15.20
C LEU A 32 8.61 -5.50 -13.95
N ASP A 33 8.55 -4.17 -14.03
CA ASP A 33 8.03 -3.33 -12.93
C ASP A 33 6.60 -3.75 -12.55
N VAL A 34 5.70 -3.88 -13.52
CA VAL A 34 4.31 -4.30 -13.25
C VAL A 34 4.24 -5.70 -12.63
N LEU A 35 5.05 -6.65 -13.10
CA LEU A 35 5.10 -8.01 -12.56
C LEU A 35 5.65 -8.03 -11.12
N ILE A 36 6.76 -7.33 -10.88
CA ILE A 36 7.39 -7.25 -9.56
C ILE A 36 6.45 -6.55 -8.59
N CYS A 37 5.85 -5.43 -9.00
CA CYS A 37 4.82 -4.71 -8.26
C CYS A 37 3.66 -5.65 -7.90
N GLY A 38 3.05 -6.29 -8.89
CA GLY A 38 1.93 -7.21 -8.71
C GLY A 38 2.21 -8.38 -7.77
N PHE A 39 3.47 -8.80 -7.63
CA PHE A 39 3.85 -9.90 -6.75
C PHE A 39 4.19 -9.44 -5.31
N HIS A 40 5.07 -8.45 -5.16
CA HIS A 40 5.67 -8.18 -3.85
C HIS A 40 4.66 -7.61 -2.85
N MET A 41 3.75 -6.76 -3.31
CA MET A 41 2.75 -6.10 -2.47
C MET A 41 1.71 -7.10 -1.91
N PRO A 42 1.07 -7.99 -2.70
CA PRO A 42 0.25 -9.06 -2.13
C PRO A 42 1.03 -9.96 -1.17
N ALA A 43 2.29 -10.29 -1.48
CA ALA A 43 3.12 -11.12 -0.62
C ALA A 43 3.41 -10.47 0.75
N PHE A 44 3.67 -9.15 0.79
CA PHE A 44 3.81 -8.41 2.05
C PHE A 44 2.54 -8.50 2.91
N PHE A 45 1.37 -8.37 2.30
CA PHE A 45 0.11 -8.46 3.01
C PHE A 45 -0.16 -9.87 3.56
N ILE A 46 0.14 -10.92 2.78
CA ILE A 46 -0.01 -12.31 3.23
C ILE A 46 0.87 -12.57 4.46
N ILE A 47 2.15 -12.17 4.41
CA ILE A 47 3.08 -12.34 5.53
C ILE A 47 2.64 -11.51 6.74
N SER A 48 2.16 -10.29 6.53
CA SER A 48 1.63 -9.44 7.61
C SER A 48 0.39 -10.06 8.27
N GLY A 49 -0.49 -10.68 7.48
CA GLY A 49 -1.68 -11.38 7.99
C GLY A 49 -1.32 -12.66 8.76
N TYR A 50 -0.35 -13.43 8.27
CA TYR A 50 0.15 -14.62 8.96
C TYR A 50 0.73 -14.32 10.35
N LEU A 51 1.44 -13.20 10.50
CA LEU A 51 2.01 -12.79 11.78
C LEU A 51 0.98 -12.08 12.69
N HIS A 52 -0.20 -11.76 12.17
CA HIS A 52 -1.21 -11.02 12.91
C HIS A 52 -1.92 -11.91 13.94
N ARG A 53 -2.02 -11.42 15.17
CA ARG A 53 -2.79 -12.08 16.24
C ARG A 53 -3.78 -11.07 16.80
N CYS A 54 -5.09 -11.30 16.61
CA CYS A 54 -6.13 -10.50 17.27
C CYS A 54 -6.46 -11.11 18.64
N GLN A 55 -6.46 -10.28 19.69
CA GLN A 55 -6.99 -10.64 21.00
C GLN A 55 -8.47 -10.23 21.06
N SER A 56 -9.33 -11.25 21.07
CA SER A 56 -10.75 -11.32 21.44
C SER A 56 -11.79 -10.43 20.75
N ASP A 57 -11.51 -9.17 20.37
CA ASP A 57 -12.49 -8.29 19.72
C ASP A 57 -12.13 -8.01 18.25
N ASN A 58 -12.72 -8.78 17.34
CA ASN A 58 -12.50 -8.64 15.90
C ASN A 58 -12.74 -7.20 15.41
N TYR A 59 -13.81 -6.53 15.85
CA TYR A 59 -14.14 -5.16 15.42
C TYR A 59 -13.09 -4.11 15.84
N ASN A 60 -12.66 -4.15 17.11
CA ASN A 60 -11.68 -3.20 17.65
C ASN A 60 -10.29 -3.43 17.04
N CYS A 61 -9.93 -4.70 16.79
CA CYS A 61 -8.69 -5.08 16.11
C CYS A 61 -8.64 -4.49 14.68
N ILE A 62 -9.72 -4.65 13.90
CA ILE A 62 -9.83 -4.11 12.54
C ILE A 62 -9.74 -2.59 12.55
N LYS A 63 -10.50 -1.92 13.42
CA LYS A 63 -10.52 -0.45 13.48
C LYS A 63 -9.13 0.11 13.79
N LYS A 64 -8.38 -0.55 14.69
CA LYS A 64 -7.02 -0.16 15.04
C LYS A 64 -6.05 -0.37 13.88
N ASN A 65 -6.13 -1.51 13.19
CA ASN A 65 -5.29 -1.80 12.03
C ASN A 65 -5.60 -0.86 10.86
N PHE A 66 -6.87 -0.66 10.54
CA PHE A 66 -7.30 0.25 9.49
C PHE A 66 -6.78 1.66 9.74
N LYS A 67 -6.96 2.20 10.96
CA LYS A 67 -6.40 3.49 11.34
C LYS A 67 -4.87 3.53 11.22
N ARG A 68 -4.18 2.49 11.68
CA ARG A 68 -2.72 2.43 11.65
C ARG A 68 -2.13 2.45 10.24
N LEU A 69 -2.85 1.94 9.23
CA LEU A 69 -2.36 1.91 7.85
C LEU A 69 -2.91 3.06 7.00
N ILE A 70 -4.18 3.41 7.16
CA ILE A 70 -4.84 4.48 6.38
C ILE A 70 -4.36 5.86 6.82
N ILE A 71 -4.20 6.10 8.13
CA ILE A 71 -3.82 7.44 8.62
C ILE A 71 -2.44 7.87 8.09
N PRO A 72 -1.37 7.05 8.19
CA PRO A 72 -0.07 7.44 7.64
C PRO A 72 -0.10 7.59 6.12
N ALA A 73 -0.83 6.72 5.41
CA ALA A 73 -0.94 6.77 3.95
C ALA A 73 -1.63 8.07 3.48
N LEU A 74 -2.74 8.44 4.12
CA LEU A 74 -3.46 9.67 3.79
C LEU A 74 -2.62 10.90 4.09
N LEU A 75 -1.92 10.92 5.24
CA LEU A 75 -1.05 12.04 5.62
C LEU A 75 0.09 12.22 4.60
N PHE A 76 0.75 11.13 4.21
CA PHE A 76 1.83 11.19 3.21
C PHE A 76 1.31 11.64 1.84
N SER A 77 0.14 11.16 1.42
CA SER A 77 -0.50 11.58 0.17
C SER A 77 -0.84 13.05 0.13
N VAL A 78 -1.39 13.60 1.22
CA VAL A 78 -1.67 15.04 1.34
C VAL A 78 -0.38 15.85 1.27
N LEU A 79 0.67 15.42 1.97
CA LEU A 79 1.98 16.10 1.93
C LEU A 79 2.57 16.11 0.51
N CYS A 80 2.57 14.97 -0.17
CA CYS A 80 3.07 14.87 -1.53
C CYS A 80 2.23 15.68 -2.52
N TYR A 81 0.90 15.72 -2.34
CA TYR A 81 0.00 16.54 -3.15
C TYR A 81 0.30 18.03 -2.99
N VAL A 82 0.44 18.50 -1.75
CA VAL A 82 0.79 19.90 -1.47
C VAL A 82 2.15 20.25 -2.09
N PHE A 83 3.15 19.38 -1.94
CA PHE A 83 4.48 19.61 -2.53
C PHE A 83 4.42 19.69 -4.06
N TRP A 84 3.65 18.79 -4.70
CA TRP A 84 3.44 18.82 -6.14
C TRP A 84 2.71 20.08 -6.59
N LEU A 85 1.63 20.48 -5.89
CA LEU A 85 0.84 21.66 -6.20
C LEU A 85 1.70 22.92 -6.13
N LEU A 86 2.54 23.07 -5.10
CA LEU A 86 3.46 24.20 -4.97
C LEU A 86 4.42 24.25 -6.17
N LYS A 87 5.03 23.13 -6.55
CA LYS A 87 5.94 23.05 -7.71
C LYS A 87 5.22 23.35 -9.04
N PHE A 88 3.96 22.93 -9.16
CA PHE A 88 3.15 23.17 -10.35
C PHE A 88 2.84 24.66 -10.51
N LEU A 89 2.38 25.30 -9.44
CA LEU A 89 2.03 26.73 -9.41
C LEU A 89 3.23 27.66 -9.62
N MET A 90 4.45 27.23 -9.27
CA MET A 90 5.66 28.01 -9.55
C MET A 90 6.02 28.07 -11.04
N ASN A 91 5.59 27.09 -11.83
CA ASN A 91 5.99 26.96 -13.24
C ASN A 91 4.83 27.18 -14.22
N ASN A 92 3.59 27.13 -13.76
CA ASN A 92 2.40 27.23 -14.60
C ASN A 92 1.30 28.02 -13.88
N ASP A 93 0.41 28.61 -14.68
CA ASP A 93 -0.81 29.21 -14.16
C ASP A 93 -1.77 28.16 -13.59
N TYR A 94 -2.55 28.58 -12.60
CA TYR A 94 -3.55 27.72 -11.98
C TYR A 94 -4.65 27.37 -12.99
N SER A 95 -4.76 26.08 -13.31
CA SER A 95 -5.87 25.51 -14.08
C SER A 95 -6.62 24.49 -13.23
N PHE A 96 -7.94 24.65 -13.10
CA PHE A 96 -8.78 23.75 -12.31
C PHE A 96 -8.71 22.29 -12.80
N ASN A 97 -8.67 22.09 -14.12
CA ASN A 97 -8.60 20.76 -14.72
C ASN A 97 -7.29 20.04 -14.35
N GLU A 98 -6.18 20.78 -14.34
CA GLU A 98 -4.84 20.25 -14.06
C GLU A 98 -4.58 20.06 -12.57
N CYS A 99 -5.02 21.02 -11.75
CA CYS A 99 -4.73 21.04 -10.32
C CYS A 99 -5.70 20.19 -9.49
N ILE A 100 -6.95 20.02 -9.92
CA ILE A 100 -8.00 19.39 -9.11
C ILE A 100 -8.54 18.12 -9.77
N LEU A 101 -9.01 18.21 -11.03
CA LEU A 101 -9.62 17.07 -11.70
C LEU A 101 -8.63 15.92 -11.93
N LYS A 102 -7.44 16.21 -12.42
CA LYS A 102 -6.41 15.21 -12.71
C LYS A 102 -5.91 14.47 -11.45
N PRO A 103 -5.62 15.14 -10.33
CA PRO A 103 -5.25 14.46 -9.08
C PRO A 103 -6.39 13.63 -8.47
N ILE A 104 -7.63 14.12 -8.53
CA ILE A 104 -8.81 13.36 -8.06
C ILE A 104 -9.01 12.13 -8.93
N LEU A 105 -8.96 12.27 -10.26
CA LEU A 105 -9.03 11.14 -11.18
C LEU A 105 -7.86 10.18 -10.97
N GLY A 106 -6.64 10.68 -10.74
CA GLY A 106 -5.44 9.88 -10.44
C GLY A 106 -5.54 9.04 -9.17
N LEU A 107 -6.40 9.43 -8.22
CA LEU A 107 -6.70 8.68 -7.00
C LEU A 107 -7.57 7.44 -7.30
N PHE A 108 -8.43 7.51 -8.31
CA PHE A 108 -9.30 6.41 -8.72
C PHE A 108 -8.74 5.59 -9.90
N ILE A 109 -8.07 6.25 -10.85
CA ILE A 109 -7.56 5.68 -12.09
C ILE A 109 -6.06 5.96 -12.16
N TYR A 110 -5.26 4.90 -12.07
CA TYR A 110 -3.81 5.00 -12.17
C TYR A 110 -3.39 5.32 -13.61
N ASP A 111 -2.92 6.54 -13.87
CA ASP A 111 -2.36 6.96 -15.15
C ASP A 111 -0.92 7.48 -14.96
N ARG A 112 0.07 6.77 -15.54
CA ARG A 112 1.49 7.14 -15.48
C ARG A 112 1.83 8.45 -16.18
N ASN A 113 0.99 8.91 -17.10
CA ASN A 113 1.27 10.10 -17.91
C ASN A 113 0.84 11.41 -17.22
N VAL A 114 -0.06 11.33 -16.24
CA VAL A 114 -0.72 12.50 -15.65
C VAL A 114 -0.68 12.47 -14.11
N ALA A 115 -0.83 11.29 -13.50
CA ALA A 115 -0.69 11.15 -12.06
C ALA A 115 0.80 11.15 -11.73
N THR A 116 1.24 12.21 -11.06
CA THR A 116 2.60 12.24 -10.55
C THR A 116 2.81 11.07 -9.61
N GLN A 117 3.97 10.43 -9.74
CA GLN A 117 4.43 9.30 -8.92
C GLN A 117 4.33 9.57 -7.40
N TYR A 118 4.14 10.84 -7.01
CA TYR A 118 4.07 11.32 -5.64
C TYR A 118 2.65 11.29 -5.04
N VAL A 119 1.59 11.40 -5.85
CA VAL A 119 0.21 11.62 -5.34
C VAL A 119 -0.69 10.41 -5.51
N GLY A 120 -0.31 9.46 -6.36
CA GLY A 120 -1.06 8.22 -6.54
C GLY A 120 -1.11 7.39 -5.26
N LEU A 121 -2.11 7.65 -4.41
CA LEU A 121 -2.70 6.63 -3.55
C LEU A 121 -3.24 5.59 -4.51
N SER A 122 -2.41 4.63 -4.83
CA SER A 122 -2.52 3.83 -6.03
C SER A 122 -3.79 2.98 -5.93
N GLY A 123 -4.87 3.42 -6.60
CA GLY A 123 -6.23 2.89 -6.40
C GLY A 123 -6.37 1.38 -6.63
N PHE A 124 -5.48 0.80 -7.43
CA PHE A 124 -5.36 -0.65 -7.63
C PHE A 124 -4.94 -1.40 -6.35
N TRP A 125 -4.14 -0.76 -5.50
CA TRP A 125 -3.60 -1.34 -4.27
C TRP A 125 -4.59 -1.29 -3.11
N TRP A 126 -5.54 -0.34 -3.12
CA TRP A 126 -6.64 -0.30 -2.17
C TRP A 126 -7.57 -1.51 -2.29
N TYR A 127 -7.75 -2.05 -3.50
CA TYR A 127 -8.50 -3.29 -3.70
C TYR A 127 -7.78 -4.48 -3.02
N TYR A 128 -6.47 -4.60 -3.20
CA TYR A 128 -5.66 -5.63 -2.50
C TYR A 128 -5.55 -5.38 -1.00
N PHE A 129 -5.58 -4.13 -0.56
CA PHE A 129 -5.64 -3.74 0.83
C PHE A 129 -6.96 -4.17 1.48
N TYR A 130 -8.08 -3.92 0.80
CA TYR A 130 -9.40 -4.34 1.25
C TYR A 130 -9.54 -5.87 1.23
N ALA A 131 -9.07 -6.52 0.16
CA ALA A 131 -9.05 -7.97 0.04
C ALA A 131 -8.15 -8.64 1.09
N SER A 132 -6.99 -8.05 1.41
CA SER A 132 -6.11 -8.55 2.47
C SER A 132 -6.70 -8.32 3.86
N CYS A 133 -7.39 -7.20 4.09
CA CYS A 133 -8.18 -7.00 5.31
C CYS A 133 -9.27 -8.08 5.45
N CYS A 134 -9.97 -8.42 4.37
CA CYS A 134 -10.93 -9.53 4.32
C CYS A 134 -10.29 -10.91 4.50
N LEU A 135 -9.07 -11.14 3.99
CA LEU A 135 -8.33 -12.39 4.20
C LEU A 135 -7.87 -12.54 5.66
N ILE A 136 -7.40 -11.45 6.28
CA ILE A 136 -7.05 -11.41 7.70
C ILE A 136 -8.28 -11.76 8.54
N LEU A 137 -9.47 -11.21 8.19
CA LEU A 137 -10.73 -11.55 8.84
C LEU A 137 -11.07 -13.04 8.76
N ARG A 138 -10.85 -13.66 7.59
CA ARG A 138 -11.13 -15.08 7.35
C ARG A 138 -10.16 -16.02 8.06
N CYS A 139 -8.88 -15.65 8.13
CA CYS A 139 -7.88 -16.42 8.90
C CYS A 139 -8.13 -16.32 10.41
N THR A 140 -8.58 -15.16 10.91
CA THR A 140 -8.93 -15.03 12.33
C THR A 140 -10.20 -15.80 12.69
N SER A 141 -11.18 -15.93 11.79
CA SER A 141 -12.39 -16.73 12.06
C SER A 141 -12.13 -18.24 12.06
N LEU A 142 -11.19 -18.72 11.25
CA LEU A 142 -10.86 -20.17 11.20
C LEU A 142 -10.12 -20.62 12.47
N ASN A 143 -9.17 -19.83 12.98
CA ASN A 143 -8.46 -20.15 14.22
C ASN A 143 -9.34 -20.12 15.50
N VAL A 144 -10.55 -19.58 15.44
CA VAL A 144 -11.50 -19.56 16.57
C VAL A 144 -12.48 -20.75 16.51
N VAL A 145 -12.64 -21.40 15.35
CA VAL A 145 -13.52 -22.57 15.18
C VAL A 145 -12.77 -23.89 15.39
N ASP A 146 -11.44 -23.89 15.28
CA ASP A 146 -10.57 -25.06 15.45
C ASP A 146 -9.91 -25.17 16.85
N LEU A 147 -10.48 -24.55 17.88
CA LEU A 147 -10.03 -24.59 19.30
C LEU A 147 -11.21 -24.81 20.24
#